data_AF-A0AA35T1C1-F1
#
_entry.id   AF-A0AA35T1C1-F1
#
_cell.length_a   1.000
_cell.length_b   1.000
_cell.length_c   1.000
_cell.angle_alpha   90.00
_cell.angle_beta   90.00
_cell.angle_gamma   90.00
#
_symmetry.space_group_name_H-M   'P 1'
#
loop_
_entity.id
_entity.type
_entity.pdbx_description
1 polymer ?
#
loop_
_entity_poly.entity_id
_entity_poly.type
_entity_poly.pdbx_seq_one_letter_code
_entity_poly.pdbx_strand_id
1 'polypeptide(L)' 'MYLAGEDERNVEGAEYEGRLYTEQRFEMLGAFGGQRFDVDLDTSHGRDTATFLVNEQTGGYGGSSGFSRN' A
#
# COMPACT_ATOMS: atom_id res chain seq x y z
N MET A 1 3.81 9.65 6.54
CA MET A 1 3.86 8.96 5.23
C MET A 1 4.41 7.56 5.39
N TYR A 2 3.80 6.58 4.72
CA TYR A 2 4.06 5.14 4.84
C TYR A 2 5.50 4.71 4.50
N LEU A 3 6.23 5.52 3.71
CA LEU A 3 7.66 5.35 3.40
C LEU A 3 8.57 6.38 4.09
N ALA A 4 8.10 7.10 5.12
CA ALA A 4 8.88 8.14 5.82
C ALA A 4 9.48 9.25 4.93
N GLY A 5 8.95 9.44 3.71
CA GLY A 5 9.46 10.39 2.72
C GLY A 5 10.38 9.78 1.65
N GLU A 6 10.62 8.47 1.70
CA GLU A 6 11.32 7.71 0.66
C GLU A 6 10.36 7.34 -0.49
N ASP A 7 10.89 7.23 -1.71
CA ASP A 7 10.12 6.85 -2.90
C ASP A 7 10.04 5.33 -3.10
N GLU A 8 11.03 4.60 -2.58
CA GLU A 8 11.08 3.13 -2.65
C GLU A 8 11.75 2.54 -1.41
N ARG A 9 11.37 1.31 -1.07
CA ARG A 9 12.00 0.51 -0.01
C ARG A 9 11.95 -0.98 -0.37
N ASN A 10 13.07 -1.67 -0.19
CA ASN A 10 13.10 -3.12 -0.29
C ASN A 10 12.30 -3.76 0.84
N VAL A 11 11.58 -4.82 0.52
CA VAL A 11 10.79 -5.60 1.47
C VAL A 11 11.15 -7.07 1.33
N GLU A 12 11.46 -7.71 2.45
CA GLU A 12 11.84 -9.12 2.50
C GLU A 12 11.05 -9.84 3.58
N GLY A 13 10.70 -11.09 3.29
CA GLY A 13 10.03 -12.02 4.18
C GLY A 13 10.53 -13.44 3.92
N ALA A 14 10.11 -14.40 4.75
CA ALA A 14 10.60 -15.78 4.65
C ALA A 14 10.28 -16.45 3.29
N GLU A 15 9.24 -15.99 2.59
CA GLU A 15 8.76 -16.59 1.33
C GLU A 15 8.73 -15.60 0.16
N TYR A 16 9.16 -14.36 0.37
CA TYR A 16 9.14 -13.32 -0.66
C TYR A 16 10.28 -12.30 -0.50
N GLU A 17 10.74 -11.76 -1.61
CA GLU A 17 11.59 -10.58 -1.67
C GLU A 17 10.97 -9.61 -2.67
N GLY A 18 11.09 -8.31 -2.45
CA GLY A 18 10.45 -7.36 -3.34
C GLY A 18 10.77 -5.91 -3.08
N ARG A 19 10.07 -5.06 -3.82
CA ARG A 19 10.23 -3.62 -3.76
C ARG A 19 8.89 -2.94 -3.63
N LEU A 20 8.72 -2.20 -2.55
CA LEU A 20 7.62 -1.29 -2.33
C LEU A 20 8.02 0.09 -2.84
N TYR A 21 7.18 0.74 -3.63
CA TYR A 21 7.46 2.07 -4.15
C TYR A 21 6.19 2.91 -4.31
N THR A 22 6.39 4.22 -4.43
CA THR A 22 5.32 5.20 -4.67
C THR A 22 5.83 6.28 -5.60
N GLU A 23 4.96 6.76 -6.49
CA GLU A 23 5.24 7.97 -7.26
C GLU A 23 4.82 9.25 -6.49
N GLN A 24 4.44 9.11 -5.21
CA GLN A 24 3.85 10.16 -4.38
C GLN A 24 2.60 10.82 -4.99
N ARG A 25 1.91 10.08 -5.86
CA ARG A 25 0.69 10.54 -6.51
C ARG A 25 -0.53 10.18 -5.69
N PHE A 26 -1.40 11.17 -5.54
CA PHE A 26 -2.74 10.94 -5.01
C PHE A 26 -3.65 10.43 -6.14
N GLU A 27 -4.30 9.30 -5.91
CA GLU A 27 -5.24 8.70 -6.84
C GLU A 27 -6.61 8.51 -6.21
N MET A 28 -7.64 8.53 -7.06
CA MET A 28 -9.04 8.30 -6.69
C MET A 28 -9.51 7.00 -7.33
N LEU A 29 -9.89 6.02 -6.52
CA LEU A 29 -10.55 4.79 -6.94
C LEU A 29 -11.97 4.76 -6.38
N GLY A 30 -12.93 5.15 -7.22
CA GLY A 30 -14.33 5.31 -6.81
C GLY A 30 -14.48 6.44 -5.78
N ALA A 31 -15.04 6.13 -4.61
CA ALA A 31 -15.20 7.09 -3.51
C ALA A 31 -13.98 7.19 -2.58
N PHE A 32 -12.94 6.37 -2.80
CA PHE A 32 -11.75 6.34 -1.97
C PHE A 32 -10.59 7.05 -2.68
N GLY A 33 -10.01 8.04 -2.02
CA GLY A 33 -8.79 8.71 -2.46
C GLY A 33 -7.63 8.38 -1.54
N GLY A 34 -6.42 8.24 -2.06
CA GLY A 34 -5.23 7.99 -1.26
C GLY A 34 -3.95 8.08 -2.08
N GLN A 35 -2.81 8.08 -1.40
CA GLN A 35 -1.52 7.93 -2.07
C GLN A 35 -1.39 6.50 -2.58
N ARG A 36 -1.03 6.35 -3.85
CA ARG A 36 -0.80 5.05 -4.46
C ARG A 36 0.55 4.48 -4.05
N PHE A 37 0.54 3.21 -3.68
CA PHE A 37 1.73 2.39 -3.51
C PHE A 37 1.60 1.15 -4.38
N ASP A 38 2.71 0.77 -4.98
CA ASP A 38 2.86 -0.44 -5.76
C ASP A 38 3.94 -1.30 -5.12
N VAL A 39 3.73 -2.61 -5.15
CA VAL A 39 4.71 -3.58 -4.68
C VAL A 39 4.88 -4.68 -5.71
N ASP A 40 6.14 -4.90 -6.09
CA ASP A 40 6.55 -6.06 -6.86
C ASP A 40 7.18 -7.07 -5.90
N LEU A 41 6.66 -8.30 -5.89
CA LEU A 41 7.11 -9.41 -5.05
C LEU A 41 7.59 -10.56 -5.92
N ASP A 42 8.80 -11.03 -5.68
CA ASP A 42 9.32 -12.29 -6.19
C ASP A 42 9.14 -13.36 -5.10
N THR A 43 8.40 -14.41 -5.42
CA THR A 43 8.11 -15.55 -4.53
C THR A 43 8.61 -16.86 -5.14
N SER A 44 8.62 -17.93 -4.36
CA SER A 44 8.93 -19.28 -4.85
C SER A 44 7.96 -19.79 -5.93
N HIS A 45 6.78 -19.17 -6.06
CA HIS A 45 5.76 -19.51 -7.05
C HIS A 45 5.78 -18.58 -8.29
N GLY A 46 6.66 -17.58 -8.31
CA GLY A 46 6.78 -16.58 -9.38
C GLY A 46 6.63 -15.14 -8.88
N ARG A 47 6.56 -14.20 -9.83
CA ARG A 47 6.39 -12.77 -9.55
C ARG A 47 4.92 -12.40 -9.40
N ASP A 48 4.62 -11.59 -8.39
CA ASP A 48 3.32 -11.00 -8.14
C ASP A 48 3.45 -9.47 -8.01
N THR A 49 2.39 -8.75 -8.37
CA THR A 49 2.33 -7.29 -8.24
C THR A 49 1.03 -6.91 -7.57
N ALA A 50 1.12 -6.11 -6.51
CA ALA A 50 -0.06 -5.59 -5.82
C ALA A 50 -0.02 -4.06 -5.75
N THR A 51 -1.21 -3.46 -5.79
CA THR A 51 -1.42 -2.02 -5.64
C THR A 51 -2.32 -1.76 -4.45
N PHE A 52 -1.98 -0.76 -3.65
CA PHE A 52 -2.84 -0.31 -2.56
C PHE A 52 -2.83 1.22 -2.45
N LEU A 53 -3.97 1.77 -2.01
CA LEU A 53 -4.10 3.19 -1.71
C LEU A 53 -4.01 3.39 -0.20
N VAL A 54 -3.08 4.25 0.24
CA VAL A 54 -2.99 4.69 1.62
C VAL A 54 -3.59 6.08 1.72
N ASN A 55 -4.76 6.17 2.34
CA ASN A 55 -5.27 7.45 2.83
C ASN A 55 -4.74 7.60 4.26
N GLU A 56 -3.80 8.52 4.49
CA GLU A 56 -3.56 9.00 5.84
C GLU A 56 -4.79 9.79 6.27
N GLN A 57 -5.83 9.09 6.72
CA GLN A 57 -6.77 9.70 7.63
C GLN A 57 -5.95 10.03 8.86
N THR A 58 -5.59 11.29 9.02
CA THR A 58 -5.14 11.85 10.28
C THR A 58 -6.29 11.60 11.27
N GLY A 59 -6.27 10.42 11.88
CA GLY A 59 -7.20 10.04 12.90
C GLY A 59 -7.01 11.01 14.04
N GLY A 60 -7.83 12.06 14.08
CA GLY A 60 -8.49 12.36 15.33
C GLY A 60 -9.04 11.03 15.84
N TYR A 61 -8.40 10.51 16.89
CA TYR A 61 -8.89 9.52 17.84
C TYR A 61 -10.34 9.04 17.56
N GLY A 62 -10.50 7.76 17.22
CA GLY A 62 -11.80 7.10 17.30
C GLY A 62 -12.02 6.05 16.22
N GLY A 63 -12.04 4.79 16.62
CA GLY A 63 -12.24 3.67 15.71
C GLY A 63 -13.64 3.63 15.08
N SER A 64 -13.71 3.05 13.88
CA SER A 64 -14.74 2.07 13.56
C SER A 64 -14.26 1.22 12.38
N SER A 65 -14.02 -0.06 12.67
CA SER A 65 -13.83 -1.12 11.69
C SER A 65 -15.17 -1.37 11.01
N GLY A 66 -15.29 -0.97 9.73
CA GLY A 66 -16.45 -1.27 8.90
C GLY A 66 -16.14 -2.41 7.92
N PHE A 67 -16.56 -3.63 8.24
CA PHE A 67 -16.68 -4.70 7.25
C PHE A 67 -17.84 -4.38 6.30
N SER A 68 -17.57 -4.27 5.00
CA SER A 68 -18.61 -4.26 3.97
C SER A 68 -18.77 -5.67 3.40
N ARG A 69 -19.90 -6.33 3.70
CA ARG A 69 -20.40 -7.47 2.93
C ARG A 69 -21.39 -6.92 1.92
N ASN A 70 -21.25 -7.34 0.67
CA ASN A 70 -22.37 -7.44 -0.25
C ASN A 70 -22.36 -8.84 -0.87
#